data_AF-A0A7L4BJJ3-F1
#
_entry.id   AF-A0A7L4BJJ3-F1
#
_cell.length_a   1.000
_cell.length_b   1.000
_cell.length_c   1.000
_cell.angle_alpha   90.00
_cell.angle_beta   90.00
_cell.angle_gamma   90.00
#
_symmetry.space_group_name_H-M   'P 1'
#
loop_
_entity.id
_entity.type
_entity.pdbx_description
1 polymer ?
#
loop_
_entity_poly.entity_id
_entity_poly.type
_entity_poly.pdbx_seq_one_letter_code
_entity_poly.pdbx_strand_id
1 'polypeptide(L)'
;MKRLIERSRSVGEVLRWVTQNPSKVSASHYPIALHKLGQLLQQQQGQATVNGESRGPGQMLEQPEFQTLCQAIISGCSKFDNFSIVNCLYAAAALGLPGESPLVRVLEDESRSRLGRFNQKDVSMVFSSEANNKALEAIFSSQLFYENRQERFIRSMAEWLPRKAENLTPYTMALIAKYVARHRLREPRLLDTIANFLLKRGEQLDSKVIQKLVFPFSRMNYRPSNHSELFPKLEAILEQKAGSSPLATVNILMSMFQLSHFPQTVLHQVFSPAFITNVMSSPYALIVRRYLSLLDAAVELEFRDYSGPRLDPRYRVLMFEHALTADEANRKYSYKGLVAEALRQLVGEECYRQDEVLPPGYCTDFLLWINRSGTVLPLSRVPAASKAPSAHTTTSPAAISLRSSVLALTSDLQDFAPVVLSVNDKWHYCQNSDILVGSRAMRDRHLRLLGYCLVQV
;
A
#
# COMPACT_ATOMS: atom_id res chain seq x y z
N MET A 1 5.79 -31.66 17.30
CA MET A 1 5.71 -32.02 15.87
C MET A 1 6.45 -31.00 14.98
N LYS A 2 6.10 -29.70 14.99
CA LYS A 2 6.79 -28.63 14.23
C LYS A 2 8.32 -28.72 14.16
N ARG A 3 9.02 -28.78 15.30
CA ARG A 3 10.50 -28.87 15.35
C ARG A 3 11.07 -30.12 14.68
N LEU A 4 10.33 -31.24 14.66
CA LEU A 4 10.77 -32.49 14.02
C LEU A 4 10.71 -32.35 12.49
N ILE A 5 9.62 -31.77 11.97
CA ILE A 5 9.45 -31.46 10.55
C ILE A 5 10.55 -30.50 10.08
N GLU A 6 10.78 -29.39 10.79
CA GLU A 6 11.76 -28.37 10.39
C GLU A 6 13.20 -28.91 10.34
N ARG A 7 13.55 -29.83 11.26
CA ARG A 7 14.87 -30.47 11.38
C ARG A 7 15.08 -31.66 10.45
N SER A 8 14.03 -32.12 9.76
CA SER A 8 14.12 -33.27 8.85
C SER A 8 15.06 -32.95 7.69
N ARG A 9 15.90 -33.92 7.33
CA ARG A 9 16.94 -33.80 6.29
C ARG A 9 16.57 -34.51 5.00
N SER A 10 15.52 -35.32 5.01
CA SER A 10 15.02 -36.00 3.82
C SER A 10 13.50 -35.90 3.69
N VAL A 11 13.02 -36.03 2.44
CA VAL A 11 11.59 -36.10 2.12
C VAL A 11 10.90 -37.21 2.92
N GLY A 12 11.52 -38.40 2.97
CA GLY A 12 10.97 -39.56 3.66
C GLY A 12 10.79 -39.33 5.16
N GLU A 13 11.71 -38.60 5.83
CA GLU A 13 11.55 -38.24 7.25
C GLU A 13 10.33 -37.33 7.48
N VAL A 14 10.16 -36.30 6.64
CA VAL A 14 9.02 -35.39 6.76
C VAL A 14 7.71 -36.14 6.59
N LEU A 15 7.60 -36.97 5.56
CA LEU A 15 6.40 -37.76 5.30
C LEU A 15 6.09 -38.71 6.45
N ARG A 16 7.11 -39.42 6.95
CA ARG A 16 6.98 -40.36 8.06
C ARG A 16 6.49 -39.71 9.36
N TRP A 17 6.98 -38.51 9.68
CA TRP A 17 6.52 -37.77 10.86
C TRP A 17 5.03 -37.40 10.81
N VAL A 18 4.52 -37.09 9.62
CA VAL A 18 3.14 -36.63 9.44
C VAL A 18 2.17 -37.81 9.24
N THR A 19 2.61 -38.92 8.65
CA THR A 19 1.75 -40.07 8.38
C THR A 19 1.68 -41.09 9.53
N GLN A 20 2.77 -41.32 10.27
CA GLN A 20 2.80 -42.37 11.30
C GLN A 20 2.21 -41.94 12.66
N ASN A 21 2.03 -40.64 12.89
CA ASN A 21 1.58 -40.12 14.19
C ASN A 21 0.40 -39.12 14.06
N PRO A 22 -0.73 -39.50 13.42
CA PRO A 22 -1.81 -38.56 13.08
C PRO A 22 -2.42 -37.87 14.31
N SER A 23 -2.47 -38.53 15.47
CA SER A 23 -2.99 -37.95 16.72
C SER A 23 -2.15 -36.79 17.27
N LYS A 24 -0.89 -36.64 16.84
CA LYS A 24 0.03 -35.56 17.26
C LYS A 24 0.18 -34.47 16.19
N VAL A 25 -0.54 -34.58 15.08
CA VAL A 25 -0.51 -33.64 13.95
C VAL A 25 -1.76 -32.77 13.98
N SER A 26 -1.60 -31.49 14.32
CA SER A 26 -2.65 -30.47 14.14
C SER A 26 -2.63 -29.87 12.73
N ALA A 27 -3.73 -29.20 12.36
CA ALA A 27 -3.92 -28.50 11.08
C ALA A 27 -2.74 -27.59 10.69
N SER A 28 -2.16 -26.88 11.67
CA SER A 28 -1.03 -25.97 11.49
C SER A 28 0.30 -26.65 11.11
N HIS A 29 0.42 -27.98 11.22
CA HIS A 29 1.64 -28.72 10.87
C HIS A 29 1.70 -29.10 9.39
N TYR A 30 0.55 -29.28 8.72
CA TYR A 30 0.49 -29.64 7.30
C TYR A 30 1.15 -28.62 6.36
N PRO A 31 0.91 -27.30 6.48
CA PRO A 31 1.59 -26.33 5.60
C PRO A 31 3.10 -26.29 5.84
N ILE A 32 3.54 -26.50 7.09
CA ILE A 32 4.97 -26.56 7.45
C ILE A 32 5.63 -27.77 6.79
N ALA A 33 4.94 -28.92 6.79
CA ALA A 33 5.40 -30.13 6.13
C ALA A 33 5.52 -29.94 4.61
N LEU A 34 4.48 -29.42 3.96
CA LEU A 34 4.49 -29.15 2.52
C LEU A 34 5.62 -28.18 2.13
N HIS A 35 5.84 -27.12 2.91
CA HIS A 35 6.96 -26.20 2.68
C HIS A 35 8.32 -26.88 2.81
N LYS A 36 8.51 -27.71 3.84
CA LYS A 36 9.77 -28.41 4.07
C LYS A 36 10.06 -29.39 2.93
N LEU A 37 9.04 -30.08 2.42
CA LEU A 37 9.16 -30.94 1.24
C LEU A 37 9.64 -30.15 0.03
N GLY A 38 9.04 -28.99 -0.25
CA GLY A 38 9.46 -28.12 -1.35
C GLY A 38 10.92 -27.65 -1.23
N GLN A 39 11.34 -27.28 -0.02
CA GLN A 39 12.73 -26.89 0.25
C GLN A 39 13.71 -28.04 0.00
N LEU A 40 13.41 -29.24 0.48
CA LEU A 40 14.28 -30.41 0.33
C LEU A 40 14.38 -30.87 -1.14
N LEU A 41 13.30 -30.73 -1.92
CA LEU A 41 13.30 -31.03 -3.35
C LEU A 41 14.17 -30.04 -4.14
N GLN A 42 14.12 -28.75 -3.82
CA GLN A 42 14.99 -27.74 -4.44
C GLN A 42 16.48 -28.00 -4.12
N GLN A 43 16.79 -28.42 -2.88
CA GLN A 43 18.16 -28.78 -2.48
C GLN A 43 18.68 -30.03 -3.22
N GLN A 44 17.83 -31.04 -3.43
CA GLN A 44 18.21 -32.23 -4.18
C GLN A 44 18.41 -31.95 -5.68
N GLN A 45 17.61 -31.06 -6.27
CA GLN A 45 17.77 -30.66 -7.67
C GLN A 45 19.06 -29.88 -7.93
N GLY A 46 19.48 -29.01 -6.99
CA GLY A 46 20.75 -28.27 -7.09
C GLY A 46 22.02 -29.14 -6.98
N GLN A 47 21.92 -30.33 -6.37
CA GLN A 47 23.02 -31.30 -6.32
C GLN A 47 23.02 -32.28 -7.51
N ALA A 48 21.85 -32.58 -8.08
CA ALA A 48 21.70 -33.51 -9.20
C ALA A 48 22.16 -32.95 -10.56
N THR A 49 22.13 -31.63 -10.75
CA THR A 49 22.63 -30.95 -11.96
C THR A 49 24.14 -31.10 -12.18
N VAL A 50 24.91 -31.54 -11.18
CA VAL A 50 26.35 -31.82 -11.30
C VAL A 50 26.63 -33.25 -11.78
N ASN A 51 25.70 -34.19 -11.61
CA ASN A 51 25.92 -35.62 -11.87
C ASN A 51 25.07 -36.23 -13.00
N GLY A 52 24.37 -35.42 -13.81
CA GLY A 52 23.72 -35.87 -15.05
C GLY A 52 22.42 -36.69 -14.90
N GLU A 53 21.93 -36.97 -13.69
CA GLU A 53 20.65 -37.65 -13.47
C GLU A 53 19.58 -36.66 -12.97
N SER A 54 18.61 -36.30 -13.81
CA SER A 54 17.50 -35.43 -13.42
C SER A 54 16.43 -36.24 -12.67
N ARG A 55 16.50 -36.29 -11.33
CA ARG A 55 15.36 -36.74 -10.49
C ARG A 55 14.39 -35.57 -10.33
N GLY A 56 13.37 -35.53 -11.19
CA GLY A 56 12.31 -34.52 -11.14
C GLY A 56 11.44 -34.64 -9.87
N PRO A 57 10.62 -33.61 -9.57
CA PRO A 57 9.69 -33.62 -8.43
C PRO A 57 8.60 -34.70 -8.54
N GLY A 58 8.43 -35.34 -9.72
CA GLY A 58 7.45 -36.40 -9.99
C GLY A 58 7.59 -37.63 -9.08
N GLN A 59 8.80 -38.10 -8.78
CA GLN A 59 8.98 -39.30 -7.94
C GLN A 59 8.47 -39.13 -6.51
N MET A 60 8.47 -37.91 -5.98
CA MET A 60 7.92 -37.63 -4.64
C MET A 60 6.39 -37.60 -4.65
N LEU A 61 5.80 -37.02 -5.70
CA LEU A 61 4.35 -36.94 -5.89
C LEU A 61 3.70 -38.33 -6.03
N GLU A 62 4.47 -39.31 -6.50
CA GLU A 62 4.08 -40.71 -6.62
C GLU A 62 4.24 -41.52 -5.31
N GLN A 63 4.88 -40.98 -4.27
CA GLN A 63 5.05 -41.73 -3.02
C GLN A 63 3.72 -41.92 -2.27
N PRO A 64 3.43 -43.15 -1.78
CA PRO A 64 2.19 -43.45 -1.07
C PRO A 64 2.03 -42.63 0.23
N GLU A 65 3.13 -42.29 0.89
CA GLU A 65 3.12 -41.45 2.08
C GLU A 65 2.76 -39.99 1.76
N PHE A 66 3.14 -39.48 0.59
CA PHE A 66 2.72 -38.16 0.13
C PHE A 66 1.24 -38.14 -0.22
N GLN A 67 0.73 -39.20 -0.84
CA GLN A 67 -0.71 -39.36 -1.08
C GLN A 67 -1.49 -39.46 0.23
N THR A 68 -0.95 -40.15 1.23
CA THR A 68 -1.53 -40.22 2.58
C THR A 68 -1.58 -38.84 3.25
N LEU A 69 -0.51 -38.05 3.11
CA LEU A 69 -0.48 -36.65 3.58
C LEU A 69 -1.57 -35.80 2.89
N CYS A 70 -1.69 -35.90 1.56
CA CYS A 70 -2.70 -35.17 0.80
C CYS A 70 -4.12 -35.57 1.23
N GLN A 71 -4.38 -36.86 1.43
CA GLN A 71 -5.67 -37.36 1.90
C GLN A 71 -6.00 -36.92 3.34
N ALA A 72 -5.00 -36.85 4.22
CA ALA A 72 -5.18 -36.32 5.57
C ALA A 72 -5.59 -34.83 5.54
N ILE A 73 -5.01 -34.05 4.63
CA ILE A 73 -5.39 -32.64 4.43
C ILE A 73 -6.79 -32.53 3.84
N ILE A 74 -7.11 -33.30 2.80
CA ILE A 74 -8.42 -33.30 2.14
C ILE A 74 -9.53 -33.64 3.14
N SER A 75 -9.40 -34.77 3.85
CA SER A 75 -10.41 -35.24 4.82
C SER A 75 -10.52 -34.33 6.06
N GLY A 76 -9.44 -33.64 6.43
CA GLY A 76 -9.40 -32.72 7.56
C GLY A 76 -9.72 -31.25 7.23
N CYS A 77 -9.87 -30.90 5.95
CA CYS A 77 -9.88 -29.52 5.46
C CYS A 77 -10.95 -28.63 6.13
N SER A 78 -12.14 -29.17 6.37
CA SER A 78 -13.23 -28.44 7.05
C SER A 78 -12.91 -28.03 8.49
N LYS A 79 -11.96 -28.70 9.14
CA LYS A 79 -11.51 -28.41 10.51
C LYS A 79 -10.34 -27.41 10.56
N PHE A 80 -9.77 -27.04 9.41
CA PHE A 80 -8.62 -26.13 9.36
C PHE A 80 -9.08 -24.70 9.64
N ASP A 81 -8.22 -23.90 10.26
CA ASP A 81 -8.38 -22.45 10.26
C ASP A 81 -7.99 -21.87 8.89
N ASN A 82 -8.35 -20.61 8.65
CA ASN A 82 -8.14 -20.00 7.33
C ASN A 82 -6.65 -19.81 7.01
N PHE A 83 -5.84 -19.57 8.04
CA PHE A 83 -4.39 -19.45 7.90
C PHE A 83 -3.77 -20.76 7.42
N SER A 84 -4.20 -21.91 7.96
CA SER A 84 -3.73 -23.23 7.52
C SER A 84 -4.19 -23.53 6.09
N ILE A 85 -5.41 -23.17 5.70
CA ILE A 85 -5.90 -23.36 4.32
C ILE A 85 -5.05 -22.55 3.32
N VAL A 86 -4.84 -21.26 3.57
CA VAL A 86 -4.06 -20.39 2.68
C VAL A 86 -2.61 -20.85 2.57
N ASN A 87 -1.98 -21.23 3.69
CA ASN A 87 -0.60 -21.71 3.66
C ASN A 87 -0.48 -23.09 2.98
N CYS A 88 -1.49 -23.96 3.08
CA CYS A 88 -1.50 -25.22 2.34
C CYS A 88 -1.63 -24.95 0.82
N LEU A 89 -2.47 -24.01 0.39
CA LEU A 89 -2.58 -23.61 -1.02
C LEU A 89 -1.27 -23.03 -1.55
N TYR A 90 -0.62 -22.15 -0.77
CA TYR A 90 0.66 -21.58 -1.15
C TYR A 90 1.77 -22.65 -1.23
N ALA A 91 1.83 -23.55 -0.25
CA ALA A 91 2.81 -24.64 -0.25
C ALA A 91 2.55 -25.66 -1.37
N ALA A 92 1.29 -25.94 -1.71
CA ALA A 92 0.91 -26.78 -2.84
C ALA A 92 1.37 -26.18 -4.18
N ALA A 93 1.17 -24.87 -4.37
CA ALA A 93 1.67 -24.16 -5.55
C ALA A 93 3.21 -24.18 -5.62
N ALA A 94 3.89 -23.98 -4.49
CA ALA A 94 5.36 -24.04 -4.41
C ALA A 94 5.93 -25.44 -4.71
N LEU A 95 5.16 -26.49 -4.45
CA LEU A 95 5.47 -27.88 -4.80
C LEU A 95 5.18 -28.20 -6.28
N GLY A 96 4.60 -27.27 -7.03
CA GLY A 96 4.23 -27.48 -8.43
C GLY A 96 3.01 -28.37 -8.63
N LEU A 97 2.14 -28.49 -7.62
CA LEU A 97 0.88 -29.24 -7.79
C LEU A 97 -0.03 -28.52 -8.79
N PRO A 98 -0.62 -29.24 -9.76
CA PRO A 98 -1.54 -28.64 -10.71
C PRO A 98 -2.84 -28.20 -10.01
N GLY A 99 -3.49 -27.16 -10.54
CA GLY A 99 -4.76 -26.66 -10.02
C GLY A 99 -5.87 -27.71 -10.00
N GLU A 100 -5.84 -28.66 -10.93
CA GLU A 100 -6.77 -29.79 -11.00
C GLU A 100 -6.49 -30.91 -9.98
N SER A 101 -5.40 -30.81 -9.21
CA SER A 101 -5.11 -31.83 -8.19
C SER A 101 -6.22 -31.85 -7.13
N PRO A 102 -6.63 -33.03 -6.64
CA PRO A 102 -7.69 -33.15 -5.63
C PRO A 102 -7.43 -32.32 -4.37
N LEU A 103 -6.17 -32.21 -3.96
CA LEU A 103 -5.75 -31.41 -2.81
C LEU A 103 -6.04 -29.91 -3.02
N VAL A 104 -5.61 -29.36 -4.17
CA VAL A 104 -5.78 -27.94 -4.49
C VAL A 104 -7.27 -27.62 -4.65
N ARG A 105 -8.03 -28.45 -5.37
CA ARG A 105 -9.47 -28.27 -5.55
C ARG A 105 -10.23 -28.22 -4.23
N VAL A 106 -9.97 -29.16 -3.32
CA VAL A 106 -10.67 -29.19 -2.02
C VAL A 106 -10.33 -27.97 -1.16
N LEU A 107 -9.06 -27.54 -1.13
CA LEU A 107 -8.65 -26.34 -0.41
C LEU A 107 -9.26 -25.06 -1.01
N GLU A 108 -9.32 -24.96 -2.33
CA GLU A 108 -9.96 -23.84 -3.03
C GLU A 108 -11.48 -23.83 -2.85
N ASP A 109 -12.14 -24.99 -2.93
CA ASP A 109 -13.58 -25.14 -2.75
C ASP A 109 -13.99 -24.84 -1.30
N GLU A 110 -13.23 -25.30 -0.30
CA GLU A 110 -13.49 -24.98 1.11
C GLU A 110 -13.27 -23.47 1.37
N SER A 111 -12.21 -22.88 0.81
CA SER A 111 -11.97 -21.42 0.88
C SER A 111 -13.13 -20.64 0.26
N ARG A 112 -13.59 -21.04 -0.95
CA ARG A 112 -14.69 -20.40 -1.68
C ARG A 112 -16.03 -20.61 -1.00
N SER A 113 -16.28 -21.80 -0.43
CA SER A 113 -17.47 -22.14 0.33
C SER A 113 -17.56 -21.32 1.61
N ARG A 114 -16.46 -21.17 2.35
CA ARG A 114 -16.40 -20.28 3.54
C ARG A 114 -16.67 -18.84 3.16
N LEU A 115 -16.06 -18.36 2.07
CA LEU A 115 -16.30 -17.02 1.55
C LEU A 115 -17.76 -16.81 1.13
N GLY A 116 -18.35 -17.81 0.46
CA GLY A 116 -19.74 -17.79 -0.01
C GLY A 116 -20.75 -17.84 1.14
N ARG A 117 -20.54 -18.71 2.13
CA ARG A 117 -21.38 -18.82 3.33
C ARG A 117 -21.31 -17.56 4.18
N PHE A 118 -20.10 -17.00 4.34
CA PHE A 118 -19.90 -15.70 4.98
C PHE A 118 -20.71 -14.63 4.25
N ASN A 119 -20.50 -14.48 2.94
CA ASN A 119 -21.22 -13.51 2.12
C ASN A 119 -22.74 -13.65 2.18
N GLN A 120 -23.30 -14.86 2.08
CA GLN A 120 -24.75 -15.05 2.05
C GLN A 120 -25.40 -14.77 3.40
N LYS A 121 -24.82 -15.28 4.50
CA LYS A 121 -25.35 -15.06 5.85
C LYS A 121 -25.23 -13.59 6.25
N ASP A 122 -24.08 -12.96 5.99
CA ASP A 122 -23.81 -11.59 6.43
C ASP A 122 -24.57 -10.55 5.61
N VAL A 123 -24.71 -10.73 4.28
CA VAL A 123 -25.59 -9.89 3.44
C VAL A 123 -27.03 -9.99 3.95
N SER A 124 -27.54 -11.21 4.19
CA SER A 124 -28.92 -11.38 4.68
C SER A 124 -29.14 -10.80 6.09
N MET A 125 -28.15 -10.89 6.98
CA MET A 125 -28.23 -10.39 8.35
C MET A 125 -28.12 -8.87 8.42
N VAL A 126 -27.18 -8.27 7.67
CA VAL A 126 -26.91 -6.82 7.64
C VAL A 126 -27.97 -6.01 6.89
N PHE A 127 -28.68 -6.63 5.96
CA PHE A 127 -29.73 -5.94 5.21
C PHE A 127 -31.15 -6.30 5.70
N SER A 128 -31.26 -7.01 6.82
CA SER A 128 -32.50 -7.14 7.59
C SER A 128 -32.84 -5.84 8.33
N SER A 129 -34.10 -5.64 8.73
CA SER A 129 -34.58 -4.41 9.39
C SER A 129 -33.89 -4.09 10.73
N GLU A 130 -33.23 -5.08 11.34
CA GLU A 130 -32.60 -5.05 12.67
C GLU A 130 -31.07 -4.90 12.65
N ALA A 131 -30.44 -4.79 11.47
CA ALA A 131 -28.99 -4.70 11.37
C ALA A 131 -28.43 -3.53 12.20
N ASN A 132 -27.82 -3.90 13.31
CA ASN A 132 -27.31 -3.00 14.32
C ASN A 132 -25.81 -2.77 14.13
N ASN A 133 -25.30 -1.70 14.73
CA ASN A 133 -23.87 -1.39 14.75
C ASN A 133 -22.99 -2.60 15.11
N LYS A 134 -23.44 -3.49 16.03
CA LYS A 134 -22.68 -4.68 16.44
C LYS A 134 -22.45 -5.68 15.30
N ALA A 135 -23.44 -5.88 14.42
CA ALA A 135 -23.30 -6.80 13.29
C ALA A 135 -22.27 -6.28 12.27
N LEU A 136 -22.36 -4.99 11.90
CA LEU A 136 -21.37 -4.35 11.04
C LEU A 136 -19.99 -4.35 11.68
N GLU A 137 -19.91 -4.04 12.97
CA GLU A 137 -18.66 -4.08 13.72
C GLU A 137 -18.04 -5.47 13.73
N ALA A 138 -18.83 -6.53 13.92
CA ALA A 138 -18.35 -7.92 13.89
C ALA A 138 -17.81 -8.29 12.49
N ILE A 139 -18.52 -7.90 11.42
CA ILE A 139 -18.10 -8.19 10.04
C ILE A 139 -16.82 -7.43 9.69
N PHE A 140 -16.78 -6.12 9.90
CA PHE A 140 -15.59 -5.32 9.54
C PHE A 140 -14.39 -5.55 10.47
N SER A 141 -14.62 -6.07 11.68
CA SER A 141 -13.53 -6.49 12.59
C SER A 141 -13.04 -7.92 12.32
N SER A 142 -13.80 -8.72 11.56
CA SER A 142 -13.37 -10.06 11.15
C SER A 142 -12.12 -9.97 10.27
N GLN A 143 -11.05 -10.66 10.68
CA GLN A 143 -9.79 -10.67 9.93
C GLN A 143 -9.99 -11.23 8.52
N LEU A 144 -10.77 -12.30 8.38
CA LEU A 144 -11.13 -12.91 7.09
C LEU A 144 -11.77 -11.90 6.15
N PHE A 145 -12.77 -11.19 6.65
CA PHE A 145 -13.48 -10.20 5.86
C PHE A 145 -12.54 -9.06 5.51
N TYR A 146 -11.81 -8.54 6.50
CA TYR A 146 -10.88 -7.42 6.32
C TYR A 146 -9.75 -7.71 5.32
N GLU A 147 -9.27 -8.95 5.25
CA GLU A 147 -8.24 -9.39 4.30
C GLU A 147 -8.80 -9.63 2.89
N ASN A 148 -10.05 -10.08 2.77
CA ASN A 148 -10.64 -10.46 1.50
C ASN A 148 -11.62 -9.40 0.97
N ARG A 149 -11.42 -8.97 -0.27
CA ARG A 149 -12.29 -7.99 -0.93
C ARG A 149 -13.68 -8.60 -1.23
N GLN A 150 -14.73 -7.98 -0.70
CA GLN A 150 -16.12 -8.38 -0.92
C GLN A 150 -16.88 -7.38 -1.78
N GLU A 151 -16.62 -7.38 -3.09
CA GLU A 151 -17.17 -6.38 -4.01
C GLU A 151 -18.70 -6.39 -4.06
N ARG A 152 -19.34 -7.58 -4.04
CA ARG A 152 -20.80 -7.71 -4.01
C ARG A 152 -21.40 -7.10 -2.73
N PHE A 153 -20.82 -7.40 -1.58
CA PHE A 153 -21.24 -6.85 -0.29
C PHE A 153 -21.12 -5.33 -0.27
N ILE A 154 -20.03 -4.78 -0.81
CA ILE A 154 -19.81 -3.33 -0.88
C ILE A 154 -20.81 -2.65 -1.83
N ARG A 155 -21.15 -3.26 -2.96
CA ARG A 155 -22.20 -2.74 -3.85
C ARG A 155 -23.56 -2.71 -3.14
N SER A 156 -23.96 -3.80 -2.48
CA SER A 156 -25.20 -3.81 -1.67
C SER A 156 -25.16 -2.78 -0.53
N MET A 157 -24.00 -2.60 0.10
CA MET A 157 -23.82 -1.58 1.14
C MET A 157 -23.95 -0.16 0.60
N ALA A 158 -23.47 0.11 -0.61
CA ALA A 158 -23.61 1.43 -1.24
C ALA A 158 -25.08 1.80 -1.50
N GLU A 159 -25.95 0.80 -1.66
CA GLU A 159 -27.40 0.99 -1.77
C GLU A 159 -28.08 1.19 -0.40
N TRP A 160 -27.65 0.43 0.60
CA TRP A 160 -28.26 0.41 1.93
C TRP A 160 -27.78 1.53 2.87
N LEU A 161 -26.48 1.80 2.90
CA LEU A 161 -25.85 2.72 3.86
C LEU A 161 -26.47 4.12 3.86
N PRO A 162 -26.76 4.76 2.70
CA PRO A 162 -27.35 6.10 2.68
C PRO A 162 -28.65 6.20 3.50
N ARG A 163 -29.45 5.13 3.55
CA ARG A 163 -30.74 5.09 4.26
C ARG A 163 -30.61 4.86 5.77
N LYS A 164 -29.44 4.43 6.24
CA LYS A 164 -29.21 3.99 7.62
C LYS A 164 -28.07 4.71 8.32
N ALA A 165 -27.29 5.52 7.60
CA ALA A 165 -26.09 6.20 8.11
C ALA A 165 -26.33 7.02 9.38
N GLU A 166 -27.51 7.62 9.55
CA GLU A 166 -27.86 8.39 10.76
C GLU A 166 -27.95 7.51 12.02
N ASN A 167 -28.26 6.23 11.87
CA ASN A 167 -28.35 5.30 13.01
C ASN A 167 -27.01 4.62 13.33
N LEU A 168 -25.97 4.91 12.55
CA LEU A 168 -24.65 4.31 12.75
C LEU A 168 -23.80 5.09 13.74
N THR A 169 -23.01 4.37 14.52
CA THR A 169 -22.00 4.95 15.39
C THR A 169 -20.82 5.45 14.56
N PRO A 170 -20.08 6.47 15.05
CA PRO A 170 -18.83 6.89 14.41
C PRO A 170 -17.80 5.76 14.30
N TYR A 171 -17.80 4.84 15.26
CA TYR A 171 -16.92 3.67 15.24
C TYR A 171 -17.24 2.71 14.08
N THR A 172 -18.52 2.36 13.90
CA THR A 172 -18.98 1.55 12.76
C THR A 172 -18.62 2.22 11.43
N MET A 173 -18.90 3.52 11.29
CA MET A 173 -18.58 4.27 10.06
C MET A 173 -17.07 4.28 9.78
N ALA A 174 -16.24 4.41 10.81
CA ALA A 174 -14.78 4.37 10.68
C ALA A 174 -14.26 2.98 10.24
N LEU A 175 -14.91 1.89 10.65
CA LEU A 175 -14.58 0.54 10.18
C LEU A 175 -14.90 0.37 8.69
N ILE A 176 -16.06 0.86 8.25
CA ILE A 176 -16.46 0.87 6.83
C ILE A 176 -15.44 1.66 6.01
N ALA A 177 -15.14 2.90 6.42
CA ALA A 177 -14.17 3.78 5.77
C ALA A 177 -12.78 3.12 5.65
N LYS A 178 -12.31 2.50 6.74
CA LYS A 178 -11.02 1.78 6.78
C LYS A 178 -10.99 0.63 5.78
N TYR A 179 -12.07 -0.14 5.66
CA TYR A 179 -12.19 -1.24 4.71
C TYR A 179 -12.14 -0.75 3.26
N VAL A 180 -12.93 0.28 2.94
CA VAL A 180 -12.98 0.92 1.61
C VAL A 180 -11.59 1.41 1.19
N ALA A 181 -10.88 2.09 2.08
CA ALA A 181 -9.54 2.61 1.81
C ALA A 181 -8.50 1.49 1.63
N ARG A 182 -8.55 0.42 2.45
CA ARG A 182 -7.65 -0.73 2.34
C ARG A 182 -7.75 -1.40 0.97
N HIS A 183 -8.98 -1.67 0.55
CA HIS A 183 -9.27 -2.37 -0.71
C HIS A 183 -9.33 -1.45 -1.93
N ARG A 184 -9.03 -0.16 -1.74
CA ARG A 184 -9.00 0.84 -2.81
C ARG A 184 -10.32 0.92 -3.57
N LEU A 185 -11.45 0.83 -2.87
CA LEU A 185 -12.78 0.79 -3.48
C LEU A 185 -13.30 2.21 -3.72
N ARG A 186 -13.36 2.64 -4.98
CA ARG A 186 -13.86 3.96 -5.35
C ARG A 186 -15.35 3.90 -5.69
N GLU A 187 -16.18 3.58 -4.69
CA GLU A 187 -17.65 3.51 -4.81
C GLU A 187 -18.28 4.86 -4.42
N PRO A 188 -18.73 5.70 -5.38
CA PRO A 188 -19.12 7.09 -5.12
C PRO A 188 -20.24 7.23 -4.07
N ARG A 189 -21.28 6.39 -4.14
CA ARG A 189 -22.42 6.48 -3.22
C ARG A 189 -22.01 6.23 -1.77
N LEU A 190 -21.11 5.28 -1.57
CA LEU A 190 -20.58 4.95 -0.25
C LEU A 190 -19.69 6.08 0.28
N LEU A 191 -18.81 6.63 -0.56
CA LEU A 191 -17.93 7.74 -0.21
C LEU A 191 -18.72 9.01 0.10
N ASP A 192 -19.73 9.36 -0.70
CA ASP A 192 -20.61 10.50 -0.44
C ASP A 192 -21.43 10.32 0.84
N THR A 193 -21.80 9.08 1.18
CA THR A 193 -22.47 8.81 2.47
C THR A 193 -21.54 9.07 3.66
N ILE A 194 -20.27 8.66 3.57
CA ILE A 194 -19.26 8.97 4.58
C ILE A 194 -19.05 10.50 4.68
N ALA A 195 -19.03 11.20 3.55
CA ALA A 195 -18.87 12.64 3.49
C ALA A 195 -20.05 13.38 4.13
N ASN A 196 -21.28 12.93 3.89
CA ASN A 196 -22.48 13.46 4.55
C ASN A 196 -22.48 13.17 6.06
N PHE A 197 -22.04 11.99 6.49
CA PHE A 197 -21.88 11.67 7.89
C PHE A 197 -20.89 12.60 8.59
N LEU A 198 -19.73 12.85 7.94
CA LEU A 198 -18.72 13.80 8.42
C LEU A 198 -19.27 15.23 8.51
N LEU A 199 -19.97 15.70 7.48
CA LEU A 199 -20.55 17.05 7.45
C LEU A 199 -21.53 17.25 8.61
N LYS A 200 -22.37 16.25 8.90
CA LYS A 200 -23.37 16.31 9.97
C LYS A 200 -22.78 16.20 11.38
N ARG A 201 -21.77 15.34 11.57
CA ARG A 201 -21.29 14.96 12.93
C ARG A 201 -19.87 15.39 13.28
N GLY A 202 -19.10 15.92 12.33
CA GLY A 202 -17.65 16.12 12.46
C GLY A 202 -17.19 16.88 13.72
N GLU A 203 -17.95 17.88 14.16
CA GLU A 203 -17.64 18.66 15.38
C GLU A 203 -17.60 17.78 16.65
N GLN A 204 -18.48 16.79 16.73
CA GLN A 204 -18.63 15.89 17.87
C GLN A 204 -17.62 14.73 17.86
N LEU A 205 -16.87 14.54 16.76
CA LEU A 205 -15.98 13.39 16.59
C LEU A 205 -14.56 13.69 17.09
N ASP A 206 -13.89 12.68 17.63
CA ASP A 206 -12.45 12.75 17.89
C ASP A 206 -11.64 12.89 16.59
N SER A 207 -10.53 13.62 16.63
CA SER A 207 -9.66 13.85 15.47
C SER A 207 -9.17 12.54 14.82
N LYS A 208 -8.96 11.47 15.61
CA LYS A 208 -8.59 10.14 15.11
C LYS A 208 -9.71 9.48 14.30
N VAL A 209 -10.97 9.73 14.63
CA VAL A 209 -12.12 9.22 13.88
C VAL A 209 -12.27 10.03 12.60
N ILE A 210 -12.17 11.37 12.68
CA ILE A 210 -12.19 12.25 11.51
C ILE A 210 -11.11 11.83 10.51
N GLN A 211 -9.88 11.60 10.96
CA GLN A 211 -8.78 11.09 10.14
C GLN A 211 -9.16 9.82 9.38
N LYS A 212 -9.75 8.83 10.06
CA LYS A 212 -10.17 7.55 9.44
C LYS A 212 -11.29 7.74 8.40
N LEU A 213 -12.16 8.72 8.59
CA LEU A 213 -13.28 9.01 7.70
C LEU A 213 -12.88 9.86 6.50
N VAL A 214 -11.88 10.73 6.63
CA VAL A 214 -11.35 11.57 5.54
C VAL A 214 -10.37 10.79 4.66
N PHE A 215 -9.59 9.87 5.23
CA PHE A 215 -8.56 9.10 4.52
C PHE A 215 -9.04 8.36 3.25
N PRO A 216 -10.25 7.77 3.17
CA PRO A 216 -10.74 7.14 1.95
C PRO A 216 -10.84 8.11 0.77
N PHE A 217 -11.18 9.38 1.00
CA PHE A 217 -11.29 10.38 -0.06
C PHE A 217 -9.94 10.60 -0.73
N SER A 218 -8.91 10.85 0.08
CA SER A 218 -7.55 11.04 -0.43
C SER A 218 -7.00 9.76 -1.03
N ARG A 219 -7.18 8.61 -0.38
CA ARG A 219 -6.71 7.32 -0.90
C ARG A 219 -7.32 7.00 -2.26
N MET A 220 -8.60 7.33 -2.48
CA MET A 220 -9.31 7.08 -3.73
C MET A 220 -9.30 8.24 -4.72
N ASN A 221 -8.51 9.28 -4.43
CA ASN A 221 -8.48 10.51 -5.23
C ASN A 221 -9.90 10.97 -5.60
N TYR A 222 -10.79 10.92 -4.62
CA TYR A 222 -12.22 11.16 -4.77
C TYR A 222 -12.60 12.41 -4.00
N ARG A 223 -13.11 13.41 -4.71
CA ARG A 223 -13.65 14.63 -4.11
C ARG A 223 -15.16 14.42 -3.91
N PRO A 224 -15.67 14.40 -2.66
CA PRO A 224 -17.08 14.17 -2.42
C PRO A 224 -18.00 15.18 -3.10
N SER A 225 -19.23 14.77 -3.41
CA SER A 225 -20.21 15.65 -4.07
C SER A 225 -20.53 16.91 -3.25
N ASN A 226 -20.47 16.82 -1.91
CA ASN A 226 -20.70 17.92 -0.96
C ASN A 226 -19.41 18.61 -0.48
N HIS A 227 -18.29 18.47 -1.20
CA HIS A 227 -16.99 18.99 -0.75
C HIS A 227 -16.96 20.51 -0.51
N SER A 228 -17.78 21.28 -1.23
CA SER A 228 -17.88 22.74 -1.09
C SER A 228 -18.32 23.16 0.31
N GLU A 229 -19.14 22.34 0.98
CA GLU A 229 -19.59 22.56 2.36
C GLU A 229 -18.71 21.80 3.36
N LEU A 230 -18.32 20.56 3.01
CA LEU A 230 -17.55 19.69 3.91
C LEU A 230 -16.16 20.25 4.20
N PHE A 231 -15.45 20.75 3.19
CA PHE A 231 -14.06 21.17 3.36
C PHE A 231 -13.94 22.37 4.30
N PRO A 232 -14.66 23.50 4.11
CA PRO A 232 -14.64 24.60 5.08
C PRO A 232 -15.02 24.17 6.51
N LYS A 233 -15.97 23.23 6.65
CA LYS A 233 -16.33 22.68 7.96
C LYS A 233 -15.19 21.89 8.60
N LEU A 234 -14.47 21.08 7.83
CA LEU A 234 -13.28 20.38 8.32
C LEU A 234 -12.17 21.35 8.71
N GLU A 235 -11.98 22.45 7.98
CA GLU A 235 -11.03 23.51 8.35
C GLU A 235 -11.34 24.08 9.74
N ALA A 236 -12.58 24.51 9.96
CA ALA A 236 -13.01 25.05 11.24
C ALA A 236 -12.82 24.05 12.40
N ILE A 237 -13.10 22.76 12.17
CA ILE A 237 -12.86 21.71 13.18
C ILE A 237 -11.36 21.54 13.46
N LEU A 238 -10.52 21.58 12.42
CA LEU A 238 -9.07 21.45 12.58
C LEU A 238 -8.47 22.64 13.31
N GLU A 239 -8.91 23.87 13.06
CA GLU A 239 -8.44 25.06 13.78
C GLU A 239 -8.60 24.91 15.30
N GLN A 240 -9.74 24.33 15.73
CA GLN A 240 -10.03 24.08 17.14
C GLN A 240 -9.24 22.89 17.71
N LYS A 241 -9.02 21.84 16.91
CA LYS A 241 -8.47 20.55 17.39
C LYS A 241 -7.00 20.32 17.06
N ALA A 242 -6.34 21.22 16.33
CA ALA A 242 -5.00 20.99 15.80
C ALA A 242 -3.99 20.66 16.89
N GLY A 243 -3.97 21.47 17.96
CA GLY A 243 -3.02 21.33 19.07
C GLY A 243 -3.21 20.07 19.92
N SER A 244 -4.44 19.57 20.05
CA SER A 244 -4.74 18.42 20.92
C SER A 244 -4.45 17.08 20.26
N SER A 245 -4.45 17.01 18.93
CA SER A 245 -4.17 15.78 18.18
C SER A 245 -3.27 16.01 16.96
N PRO A 246 -1.99 16.42 17.16
CA PRO A 246 -1.14 16.88 16.06
C PRO A 246 -0.94 15.88 14.92
N LEU A 247 -0.73 14.59 15.23
CA LEU A 247 -0.58 13.55 14.20
C LEU A 247 -1.85 13.37 13.37
N ALA A 248 -3.04 13.41 13.98
CA ALA A 248 -4.30 13.28 13.24
C ALA A 248 -4.51 14.51 12.34
N THR A 249 -4.26 15.71 12.87
CA THR A 249 -4.31 16.99 12.13
C THR A 249 -3.46 16.94 10.87
N VAL A 250 -2.19 16.56 11.01
CA VAL A 250 -1.25 16.51 9.88
C VAL A 250 -1.66 15.44 8.83
N ASN A 251 -2.22 14.31 9.26
CA ASN A 251 -2.76 13.29 8.34
C ASN A 251 -4.02 13.75 7.59
N ILE A 252 -4.90 14.51 8.26
CA ILE A 252 -6.09 15.10 7.63
C ILE A 252 -5.65 16.17 6.61
N LEU A 253 -4.72 17.05 6.98
CA LEU A 253 -4.12 18.02 6.06
C LEU A 253 -3.48 17.35 4.84
N MET A 254 -2.70 16.28 5.04
CA MET A 254 -2.12 15.53 3.92
C MET A 254 -3.20 14.98 3.00
N SER A 255 -4.33 14.53 3.55
CA SER A 255 -5.48 14.07 2.76
C SER A 255 -6.14 15.21 1.96
N MET A 256 -6.25 16.41 2.54
CA MET A 256 -6.77 17.60 1.86
C MET A 256 -5.86 18.06 0.72
N PHE A 257 -4.53 18.05 0.94
CA PHE A 257 -3.54 18.37 -0.10
C PHE A 257 -3.54 17.38 -1.26
N GLN A 258 -3.69 16.08 -0.98
CA GLN A 258 -3.84 15.07 -2.03
C GLN A 258 -5.06 15.35 -2.92
N LEU A 259 -6.13 15.93 -2.34
CA LEU A 259 -7.35 16.38 -3.02
C LEU A 259 -7.28 17.82 -3.54
N SER A 260 -6.09 18.45 -3.54
CA SER A 260 -5.85 19.82 -4.00
C SER A 260 -6.71 20.88 -3.27
N HIS A 261 -6.83 20.74 -1.96
CA HIS A 261 -7.48 21.72 -1.09
C HIS A 261 -6.53 22.14 0.04
N PHE A 262 -6.34 23.45 0.19
CA PHE A 262 -5.24 24.06 0.93
C PHE A 262 -5.75 25.01 2.03
N PRO A 263 -5.97 24.51 3.25
CA PRO A 263 -6.60 25.28 4.32
C PRO A 263 -5.61 26.22 5.02
N GLN A 264 -5.60 27.49 4.60
CA GLN A 264 -4.56 28.47 4.98
C GLN A 264 -4.44 28.70 6.49
N THR A 265 -5.55 28.91 7.20
CA THR A 265 -5.53 29.19 8.64
C THR A 265 -4.95 28.02 9.43
N VAL A 266 -5.33 26.79 9.06
CA VAL A 266 -4.80 25.56 9.68
C VAL A 266 -3.31 25.41 9.39
N LEU A 267 -2.86 25.77 8.17
CA LEU A 267 -1.43 25.77 7.83
C LEU A 267 -0.62 26.75 8.69
N HIS A 268 -1.15 27.94 8.97
CA HIS A 268 -0.49 28.90 9.86
C HIS A 268 -0.27 28.30 11.25
N GLN A 269 -1.26 27.58 11.77
CA GLN A 269 -1.17 26.92 13.07
C GLN A 269 -0.18 25.75 13.04
N VAL A 270 -0.21 24.91 12.01
CA VAL A 270 0.65 23.71 11.90
C VAL A 270 2.12 24.06 11.65
N PHE A 271 2.40 25.13 10.90
CA PHE A 271 3.77 25.63 10.73
C PHE A 271 4.19 26.63 11.81
N SER A 272 3.37 26.88 12.82
CA SER A 272 3.75 27.74 13.94
C SER A 272 4.89 27.11 14.76
N PRO A 273 5.81 27.93 15.32
CA PRO A 273 6.86 27.42 16.21
C PRO A 273 6.32 26.63 17.39
N ALA A 274 5.16 27.03 17.93
CA ALA A 274 4.50 26.35 19.05
C ALA A 274 4.07 24.92 18.67
N PHE A 275 3.41 24.75 17.52
CA PHE A 275 3.00 23.43 17.05
C PHE A 275 4.21 22.55 16.74
N ILE A 276 5.20 23.08 16.03
CA ILE A 276 6.41 22.33 15.68
C ILE A 276 7.13 21.86 16.94
N THR A 277 7.33 22.75 17.93
CA THR A 277 8.03 22.40 19.18
C THR A 277 7.28 21.30 19.94
N ASN A 278 5.96 21.42 20.07
CA ASN A 278 5.10 20.41 20.70
C ASN A 278 5.28 19.03 20.03
N VAL A 279 5.27 18.98 18.70
CA VAL A 279 5.39 17.71 17.98
C VAL A 279 6.81 17.14 18.03
N MET A 280 7.85 17.97 17.97
CA MET A 280 9.23 17.50 18.02
C MET A 280 9.59 16.87 19.37
N SER A 281 8.88 17.22 20.44
CA SER A 281 9.01 16.60 21.78
C SER A 281 8.18 15.32 21.97
N SER A 282 7.47 14.86 20.94
CA SER A 282 6.52 13.74 21.02
C SER A 282 7.10 12.43 20.47
N PRO A 283 6.53 11.24 20.80
CA PRO A 283 6.99 9.96 20.26
C PRO A 283 6.74 9.81 18.74
N TYR A 284 5.91 10.67 18.15
CA TYR A 284 5.61 10.67 16.71
C TYR A 284 6.39 11.76 15.94
N ALA A 285 7.40 12.37 16.57
CA ALA A 285 8.23 13.43 15.96
C ALA A 285 8.77 13.03 14.59
N LEU A 286 9.32 11.81 14.45
CA LEU A 286 9.93 11.34 13.20
C LEU A 286 8.92 11.31 12.03
N ILE A 287 7.74 10.71 12.25
CA ILE A 287 6.73 10.57 11.19
C ILE A 287 6.08 11.92 10.87
N VAL A 288 5.83 12.76 11.87
CA VAL A 288 5.26 14.09 11.60
C VAL A 288 6.28 15.00 10.93
N ARG A 289 7.57 14.91 11.26
CA ARG A 289 8.63 15.66 10.56
C ARG A 289 8.63 15.36 9.05
N ARG A 290 8.43 14.08 8.67
CA ARG A 290 8.28 13.67 7.27
C ARG A 290 7.03 14.27 6.62
N TYR A 291 5.88 14.22 7.29
CA TYR A 291 4.65 14.82 6.78
C TYR A 291 4.74 16.35 6.65
N LEU A 292 5.32 17.04 7.64
CA LEU A 292 5.53 18.49 7.61
C LEU A 292 6.45 18.89 6.46
N SER A 293 7.51 18.09 6.20
CA SER A 293 8.42 18.34 5.08
C SER A 293 7.70 18.20 3.74
N LEU A 294 6.87 17.16 3.57
CA LEU A 294 6.08 17.01 2.35
C LEU A 294 5.02 18.12 2.22
N LEU A 295 4.34 18.50 3.30
CA LEU A 295 3.38 19.61 3.29
C LEU A 295 4.05 20.93 2.92
N ASP A 296 5.24 21.23 3.45
CA ASP A 296 5.99 22.45 3.13
C ASP A 296 6.35 22.50 1.64
N ALA A 297 6.82 21.38 1.09
CA ALA A 297 7.10 21.26 -0.33
C ALA A 297 5.83 21.37 -1.19
N ALA A 298 4.71 20.79 -0.73
CA ALA A 298 3.44 20.87 -1.43
C ALA A 298 2.89 22.29 -1.45
N VAL A 299 3.04 23.05 -0.35
CA VAL A 299 2.70 24.48 -0.30
C VAL A 299 3.51 25.24 -1.35
N GLU A 300 4.82 25.01 -1.42
CA GLU A 300 5.68 25.66 -2.42
C GLU A 300 5.27 25.36 -3.87
N LEU A 301 4.85 24.13 -4.14
CA LEU A 301 4.56 23.66 -5.49
C LEU A 301 3.13 24.01 -5.95
N GLU A 302 2.14 23.82 -5.07
CA GLU A 302 0.71 23.90 -5.41
C GLU A 302 0.02 25.17 -4.87
N PHE A 303 0.48 25.77 -3.77
CA PHE A 303 -0.19 26.92 -3.14
C PHE A 303 0.65 28.21 -3.24
N ARG A 304 0.71 28.78 -4.45
CA ARG A 304 1.60 29.92 -4.79
C ARG A 304 1.35 31.19 -3.99
N ASP A 305 0.10 31.44 -3.60
CA ASP A 305 -0.31 32.66 -2.90
C ASP A 305 -0.20 32.53 -1.36
N TYR A 306 0.37 31.43 -0.87
CA TYR A 306 0.52 31.23 0.57
C TYR A 306 1.54 32.21 1.17
N SER A 307 1.07 33.06 2.08
CA SER A 307 1.87 34.09 2.76
C SER A 307 2.13 33.78 4.24
N GLY A 308 1.92 32.53 4.67
CA GLY A 308 2.04 32.10 6.06
C GLY A 308 3.43 31.55 6.44
N PRO A 309 3.59 31.09 7.70
CA PRO A 309 4.82 30.46 8.16
C PRO A 309 5.14 29.18 7.38
N ARG A 310 6.43 28.93 7.18
CA ARG A 310 6.99 27.76 6.48
C ARG A 310 7.81 26.91 7.44
N LEU A 311 8.07 25.65 7.07
CA LEU A 311 8.89 24.76 7.88
C LEU A 311 10.36 25.23 7.89
N ASP A 312 10.92 25.45 9.08
CA ASP A 312 12.33 25.78 9.25
C ASP A 312 13.22 24.69 8.58
N PRO A 313 14.22 25.08 7.77
CA PRO A 313 15.12 24.15 7.08
C PRO A 313 15.74 23.08 7.97
N ARG A 314 16.00 23.37 9.26
CA ARG A 314 16.58 22.40 10.21
C ARG A 314 15.69 21.18 10.44
N TYR A 315 14.39 21.32 10.23
CA TYR A 315 13.40 20.25 10.37
C TYR A 315 13.07 19.55 9.05
N ARG A 316 13.55 20.04 7.91
CA ARG A 316 13.31 19.39 6.63
C ARG A 316 13.98 18.02 6.59
N VAL A 317 13.25 17.03 6.08
CA VAL A 317 13.72 15.67 5.77
C VAL A 317 13.01 15.18 4.52
N LEU A 318 13.63 14.27 3.79
CA LEU A 318 12.96 13.59 2.70
C LEU A 318 11.92 12.61 3.26
N MET A 319 10.70 12.67 2.72
CA MET A 319 9.56 11.91 3.27
C MET A 319 9.79 10.40 3.27
N PHE A 320 10.46 9.87 2.24
CA PHE A 320 10.56 8.43 1.98
C PHE A 320 11.98 7.86 2.18
N GLU A 321 12.93 8.67 2.66
CA GLU A 321 14.30 8.21 2.91
C GLU A 321 14.31 7.12 3.99
N HIS A 322 14.78 5.92 3.63
CA HIS A 322 14.81 4.73 4.49
C HIS A 322 13.44 4.27 5.03
N ALA A 323 12.33 4.70 4.42
CA ALA A 323 11.00 4.22 4.79
C ALA A 323 10.66 2.98 3.95
N LEU A 324 10.32 1.86 4.61
CA LEU A 324 9.61 0.74 3.97
C LEU A 324 8.29 1.25 3.41
N THR A 325 8.32 1.73 2.17
CA THR A 325 7.11 2.14 1.46
C THR A 325 6.29 0.91 1.10
N ALA A 326 5.00 1.11 0.82
CA ALA A 326 4.20 0.04 0.24
C ALA A 326 4.84 -0.51 -1.06
N ASP A 327 5.62 0.31 -1.77
CA ASP A 327 6.33 -0.10 -2.98
C ASP A 327 7.50 -1.04 -2.67
N GLU A 328 8.26 -0.81 -1.59
CA GLU A 328 9.33 -1.73 -1.18
C GLU A 328 8.78 -3.08 -0.72
N ALA A 329 7.68 -3.08 0.05
CA ALA A 329 7.02 -4.31 0.48
C ALA A 329 6.43 -5.12 -0.69
N ASN A 330 6.03 -4.43 -1.77
CA ASN A 330 5.44 -5.05 -2.96
C ASN A 330 6.44 -5.21 -4.13
N ARG A 331 7.74 -4.87 -3.94
CA ARG A 331 8.78 -4.90 -4.99
C ARG A 331 8.90 -6.26 -5.68
N LYS A 332 8.60 -7.35 -4.96
CA LYS A 332 8.57 -8.73 -5.49
C LYS A 332 7.60 -8.92 -6.67
N TYR A 333 6.57 -8.09 -6.77
CA TYR A 333 5.50 -8.22 -7.77
C TYR A 333 5.56 -7.14 -8.86
N SER A 334 6.63 -6.35 -8.91
CA SER A 334 6.71 -5.19 -9.79
C SER A 334 7.27 -5.55 -11.16
N TYR A 335 6.70 -4.94 -12.21
CA TYR A 335 7.18 -5.06 -13.59
C TYR A 335 8.51 -4.30 -13.85
N LYS A 336 9.06 -3.63 -12.83
CA LYS A 336 10.31 -2.86 -12.93
C LYS A 336 11.46 -3.62 -13.57
N GLY A 337 11.66 -4.90 -13.26
CA GLY A 337 12.76 -5.68 -13.82
C GLY A 337 12.65 -5.86 -15.35
N LEU A 338 11.43 -6.08 -15.84
CA LEU A 338 11.17 -6.19 -17.28
C LEU A 338 11.36 -4.85 -17.99
N VAL A 339 10.88 -3.77 -17.36
CA VAL A 339 11.05 -2.41 -17.91
C VAL A 339 12.52 -1.98 -17.89
N ALA A 340 13.28 -2.31 -16.85
CA ALA A 340 14.71 -2.05 -16.78
C ALA A 340 15.46 -2.77 -17.91
N GLU A 341 15.15 -4.05 -18.15
CA GLU A 341 15.76 -4.81 -19.24
C GLU A 341 15.40 -4.24 -20.61
N ALA A 342 14.15 -3.86 -20.83
CA ALA A 342 13.72 -3.20 -22.06
C ALA A 342 14.43 -1.85 -22.27
N LEU A 343 14.53 -1.01 -21.22
CA LEU A 343 15.27 0.25 -21.28
C LEU A 343 16.74 0.03 -21.60
N ARG A 344 17.40 -0.93 -20.95
CA ARG A 344 18.79 -1.29 -21.20
C ARG A 344 19.02 -1.66 -22.67
N GLN A 345 18.11 -2.40 -23.29
CA GLN A 345 18.19 -2.77 -24.71
C GLN A 345 17.88 -1.60 -25.65
N LEU A 346 16.97 -0.70 -25.26
CA LEU A 346 16.52 0.41 -26.12
C LEU A 346 17.47 1.62 -26.10
N VAL A 347 17.98 2.00 -24.92
CA VAL A 347 18.71 3.26 -24.73
C VAL A 347 20.10 3.09 -24.12
N GLY A 348 20.47 1.89 -23.66
CA GLY A 348 21.73 1.64 -22.95
C GLY A 348 21.61 1.84 -21.43
N GLU A 349 22.45 1.15 -20.67
CA GLU A 349 22.44 1.18 -19.19
C GLU A 349 22.90 2.54 -18.64
N GLU A 350 23.78 3.22 -19.36
CA GLU A 350 24.34 4.52 -19.02
C GLU A 350 23.37 5.70 -19.25
N CYS A 351 22.17 5.44 -19.77
CA CYS A 351 21.23 6.47 -20.23
C CYS A 351 20.02 6.69 -19.28
N TYR A 352 19.94 5.94 -18.17
CA TYR A 352 18.88 6.12 -17.17
C TYR A 352 19.37 5.86 -15.75
N ARG A 353 18.79 6.54 -14.77
CA ARG A 353 18.97 6.22 -13.34
C ARG A 353 17.75 5.49 -12.83
N GLN A 354 17.97 4.44 -12.04
CA GLN A 354 16.89 3.62 -11.47
C GLN A 354 16.70 3.93 -9.98
N ASP A 355 15.44 3.93 -9.54
CA ASP A 355 15.04 4.08 -8.12
C ASP A 355 15.59 5.38 -7.46
N GLU A 356 15.67 6.47 -8.24
CA GLU A 356 16.16 7.77 -7.77
C GLU A 356 15.15 8.48 -6.88
N VAL A 357 15.65 9.09 -5.80
CA VAL A 357 14.86 9.88 -4.85
C VAL A 357 14.98 11.36 -5.19
N LEU A 358 13.94 11.91 -5.80
CA LEU A 358 13.88 13.32 -6.19
C LEU A 358 13.29 14.17 -5.05
N PRO A 359 13.76 15.41 -4.84
CA PRO A 359 13.11 16.33 -3.91
C PRO A 359 11.60 16.48 -4.21
N PRO A 360 10.71 16.53 -3.20
CA PRO A 360 10.95 16.53 -1.74
C PRO A 360 11.11 15.15 -1.08
N GLY A 361 11.38 14.10 -1.85
CA GLY A 361 11.58 12.72 -1.39
C GLY A 361 10.90 11.67 -2.25
N TYR A 362 10.38 12.03 -3.42
CA TYR A 362 9.67 11.12 -4.30
C TYR A 362 10.61 10.12 -4.95
N CYS A 363 10.41 8.84 -4.65
CA CYS A 363 11.04 7.76 -5.40
C CYS A 363 10.44 7.69 -6.82
N THR A 364 11.33 7.67 -7.80
CA THR A 364 11.04 7.51 -9.22
C THR A 364 11.62 6.20 -9.71
N ASP A 365 10.94 5.52 -10.65
CA ASP A 365 11.36 4.19 -11.06
C ASP A 365 12.53 4.28 -12.03
N PHE A 366 12.39 5.10 -13.07
CA PHE A 366 13.50 5.46 -13.96
C PHE A 366 13.48 6.95 -14.31
N LEU A 367 14.67 7.54 -14.36
CA LEU A 367 14.89 8.94 -14.73
C LEU A 367 15.83 9.01 -15.94
N LEU A 368 15.38 9.69 -16.98
CA LEU A 368 16.08 9.86 -18.26
C LEU A 368 16.11 11.34 -18.65
N TRP A 369 16.99 11.69 -19.60
CA TRP A 369 17.00 12.99 -20.25
C TRP A 369 16.83 12.79 -21.75
N ILE A 370 15.74 13.33 -22.32
CA ILE A 370 15.35 13.08 -23.71
C ILE A 370 15.18 14.42 -24.42
N ASN A 371 15.73 14.54 -25.63
CA ASN A 371 15.55 15.72 -26.46
C ASN A 371 14.33 15.60 -27.39
N ARG A 372 14.03 16.66 -28.14
CA ARG A 372 12.89 16.69 -29.08
C ARG A 372 12.98 15.67 -30.22
N SER A 373 14.19 15.21 -30.58
CA SER A 373 14.38 14.18 -31.60
C SER A 373 14.25 12.75 -31.05
N GLY A 374 13.98 12.58 -29.75
CA GLY A 374 13.89 11.27 -29.09
C GLY A 374 15.24 10.66 -28.72
N THR A 375 16.34 11.41 -28.84
CA THR A 375 17.67 10.99 -28.41
C THR A 375 17.77 11.09 -26.89
N VAL A 376 18.34 10.05 -26.27
CA VAL A 376 18.56 10.00 -24.81
C VAL A 376 20.01 10.43 -24.49
N LEU A 377 20.18 11.25 -23.47
CA LEU A 377 21.47 11.73 -23.02
C LEU A 377 22.14 10.71 -22.08
N PRO A 378 23.38 10.26 -22.36
CA PRO A 378 24.15 9.47 -21.41
C PRO A 378 24.40 10.25 -20.11
N LEU A 379 24.21 9.60 -18.98
CA LEU A 379 24.27 10.21 -17.65
C LEU A 379 25.66 10.75 -17.27
N SER A 380 26.73 10.27 -17.90
CA SER A 380 28.07 10.82 -17.74
C SER A 380 28.17 12.30 -18.14
N ARG A 381 27.22 12.77 -18.96
CA ARG A 381 27.09 14.16 -19.41
C ARG A 381 26.05 14.96 -18.63
N VAL A 382 25.27 14.30 -17.76
CA VAL A 382 24.33 14.98 -16.87
C VAL A 382 25.15 15.49 -15.67
N PRO A 383 25.12 16.81 -15.39
CA PRO A 383 25.73 17.34 -14.17
C PRO A 383 25.25 16.53 -12.97
N ALA A 384 26.16 16.12 -12.08
CA ALA A 384 25.83 15.30 -10.92
C ALA A 384 24.93 16.08 -9.94
N ALA A 385 23.64 16.18 -10.26
CA ALA A 385 22.61 16.47 -9.28
C ALA A 385 22.69 15.35 -8.23
N SER A 386 22.89 15.75 -6.97
CA SER A 386 22.98 14.95 -5.75
C SER A 386 24.33 14.24 -5.46
N LYS A 387 25.37 15.02 -5.15
CA LYS A 387 25.91 14.87 -3.80
C LYS A 387 25.12 15.85 -2.93
N ALA A 388 24.31 15.33 -2.00
CA ALA A 388 23.81 16.17 -0.92
C ALA A 388 24.99 16.98 -0.34
N PRO A 389 24.82 18.26 0.03
CA PRO A 389 25.89 19.00 0.66
C PRO A 389 26.35 18.16 1.86
N SER A 390 27.64 17.79 1.86
CA SER A 390 28.25 17.25 3.07
C SER A 390 28.03 18.29 4.17
N ALA A 391 27.77 17.82 5.39
CA ALA A 391 27.46 18.64 6.56
C ALA A 391 28.60 19.60 7.01
N HIS A 392 29.55 19.93 6.13
CA HIS A 392 30.76 20.69 6.40
C HIS A 392 31.00 21.85 5.41
N THR A 393 29.95 22.46 4.86
CA THR A 393 30.08 23.75 4.18
C THR A 393 29.38 24.85 4.98
N THR A 394 30.17 25.78 5.50
CA THR A 394 29.82 26.85 6.45
C THR A 394 29.19 28.09 5.80
N THR A 395 28.60 27.95 4.63
CA THR A 395 27.88 29.04 3.95
C THR A 395 26.38 28.84 4.14
N SER A 396 25.73 29.82 4.78
CA SER A 396 24.28 29.85 5.01
C SER A 396 23.54 29.54 3.71
N PRO A 397 22.79 28.42 3.60
CA PRO A 397 22.04 28.13 2.40
C PRO A 397 20.81 29.03 2.43
N ALA A 398 20.86 30.16 1.70
CA ALA A 398 19.65 30.81 1.26
C ALA A 398 18.78 29.73 0.60
N ALA A 399 17.59 29.51 1.12
CA ALA A 399 16.73 28.38 0.75
C ALA A 399 16.40 28.41 -0.75
N ILE A 400 17.19 27.70 -1.56
CA ILE A 400 16.93 27.55 -2.99
C ILE A 400 15.60 26.80 -3.13
N SER A 401 14.64 27.41 -3.83
CA SER A 401 13.35 26.80 -4.12
C SER A 401 13.53 25.47 -4.87
N LEU A 402 12.69 24.48 -4.58
CA LEU A 402 12.69 23.18 -5.25
C LEU A 402 12.63 23.33 -6.78
N ARG A 403 11.84 24.29 -7.27
CA ARG A 403 11.77 24.61 -8.71
C ARG A 403 13.06 25.18 -9.25
N SER A 404 13.67 26.12 -8.54
CA SER A 404 14.93 26.74 -8.97
C SER A 404 16.04 25.70 -9.07
N SER A 405 16.09 24.72 -8.18
CA SER A 405 17.06 23.62 -8.23
C SER A 405 16.89 22.73 -9.47
N VAL A 406 15.65 22.36 -9.84
CA VAL A 406 15.43 21.54 -11.05
C VAL A 406 15.64 22.35 -12.32
N LEU A 407 15.16 23.60 -12.36
CA LEU A 407 15.36 24.48 -13.51
C LEU A 407 16.84 24.78 -13.76
N ALA A 408 17.64 24.98 -12.71
CA ALA A 408 19.09 25.15 -12.82
C ALA A 408 19.80 23.89 -13.35
N LEU A 409 19.29 22.69 -13.03
CA LEU A 409 19.82 21.45 -13.61
C LEU A 409 19.50 21.31 -15.10
N THR A 410 18.36 21.84 -15.54
CA THR A 410 17.94 21.79 -16.94
C THR A 410 18.47 22.93 -17.79
N SER A 411 18.86 24.07 -17.20
CA SER A 411 19.35 25.23 -17.95
C SER A 411 20.63 24.94 -18.70
N ASP A 412 21.48 24.08 -18.14
CA ASP A 412 22.76 23.69 -18.74
C ASP A 412 22.59 22.62 -19.84
N LEU A 413 21.39 22.04 -19.96
CA LEU A 413 21.10 20.90 -20.84
C LEU A 413 20.25 21.27 -22.07
N GLN A 414 20.10 22.57 -22.36
CA GLN A 414 19.39 23.33 -23.41
C GLN A 414 18.36 22.64 -24.35
N ASP A 415 18.58 21.40 -24.78
CA ASP A 415 17.68 20.62 -25.64
C ASP A 415 17.08 19.35 -24.99
N PHE A 416 17.53 18.95 -23.80
CA PHE A 416 17.09 17.73 -23.11
C PHE A 416 16.14 18.02 -21.94
N ALA A 417 14.97 17.37 -21.96
CA ALA A 417 13.99 17.42 -20.89
C ALA A 417 14.15 16.21 -19.95
N PRO A 418 14.03 16.40 -18.62
CA PRO A 418 14.05 15.28 -17.69
C PRO A 418 12.72 14.52 -17.73
N VAL A 419 12.80 13.22 -18.01
CA VAL A 419 11.67 12.30 -18.14
C VAL A 419 11.69 11.29 -17.01
N VAL A 420 10.60 11.20 -16.26
CA VAL A 420 10.38 10.15 -15.26
C VAL A 420 9.47 9.10 -15.85
N LEU A 421 9.99 7.88 -16.01
CA LEU A 421 9.21 6.70 -16.32
C LEU A 421 8.70 6.10 -15.01
N SER A 422 7.38 6.02 -14.85
CA SER A 422 6.71 5.39 -13.70
C SER A 422 6.13 4.05 -14.10
N VAL A 423 6.57 2.98 -13.45
CA VAL A 423 6.05 1.63 -13.65
C VAL A 423 4.93 1.41 -12.64
N ASN A 424 3.69 1.48 -13.14
CA ASN A 424 2.52 1.50 -12.27
C ASN A 424 1.88 0.12 -12.17
N ASP A 425 2.14 -0.57 -11.06
CA ASP A 425 1.41 -1.78 -10.68
C ASP A 425 -0.04 -1.54 -10.20
N LYS A 426 -0.84 -2.62 -10.12
CA LYS A 426 -2.27 -2.60 -9.74
C LYS A 426 -2.59 -1.91 -8.41
N TRP A 427 -1.64 -1.78 -7.49
CA TRP A 427 -1.85 -1.12 -6.19
C TRP A 427 -1.70 0.40 -6.23
N HIS A 428 -1.15 0.95 -7.32
CA HIS A 428 -1.08 2.39 -7.56
C HIS A 428 -2.42 2.95 -8.02
N TYR A 429 -3.34 2.11 -8.48
CA TYR A 429 -4.66 2.49 -8.94
C TYR A 429 -5.76 2.11 -7.95
N CYS A 430 -6.87 2.83 -8.05
CA CYS A 430 -8.15 2.42 -7.49
C CYS A 430 -8.53 1.05 -8.07
N GLN A 431 -9.19 0.22 -7.27
CA GLN A 431 -9.56 -1.11 -7.71
C GLN A 431 -10.51 -1.02 -8.92
N ASN A 432 -10.22 -1.81 -9.96
CA ASN A 432 -10.99 -1.88 -11.20
C ASN A 432 -11.14 -0.52 -11.92
N SER A 433 -10.13 0.36 -11.81
CA SER A 433 -10.12 1.68 -12.42
C SER A 433 -8.70 2.08 -12.82
N ASP A 434 -8.61 3.01 -13.76
CA ASP A 434 -7.42 3.74 -14.22
C ASP A 434 -7.06 4.94 -13.33
N ILE A 435 -7.85 5.21 -12.28
CA ILE A 435 -7.63 6.36 -11.39
C ILE A 435 -6.52 6.03 -10.39
N LEU A 436 -5.43 6.80 -10.42
CA LEU A 436 -4.37 6.72 -9.42
C LEU A 436 -4.87 7.03 -8.02
N VAL A 437 -4.33 6.32 -7.02
CA VAL A 437 -4.50 6.67 -5.60
C VAL A 437 -3.93 8.07 -5.32
N GLY A 438 -4.53 8.82 -4.40
CA GLY A 438 -4.22 10.25 -4.24
C GLY A 438 -2.77 10.58 -3.93
N SER A 439 -2.05 9.70 -3.23
CA SER A 439 -0.61 9.88 -3.00
C SER A 439 0.22 9.82 -4.28
N ARG A 440 -0.15 8.94 -5.24
CA ARG A 440 0.49 8.90 -6.56
C ARG A 440 0.04 10.04 -7.44
N ALA A 441 -1.25 10.38 -7.42
CA ALA A 441 -1.76 11.53 -8.16
C ALA A 441 -1.05 12.84 -7.72
N MET A 442 -0.88 13.06 -6.42
CA MET A 442 -0.17 14.21 -5.86
C MET A 442 1.31 14.23 -6.27
N ARG A 443 2.01 13.09 -6.15
CA ARG A 443 3.39 12.95 -6.64
C ARG A 443 3.48 13.36 -8.11
N ASP A 444 2.59 12.85 -8.94
CA ASP A 444 2.63 13.10 -10.38
C ASP A 444 2.33 14.57 -10.71
N ARG A 445 1.47 15.25 -9.94
CA ARG A 445 1.30 16.71 -10.06
C ARG A 445 2.59 17.45 -9.69
N HIS A 446 3.22 17.07 -8.58
CA HIS A 446 4.43 17.72 -8.08
C HIS A 446 5.61 17.56 -9.03
N LEU A 447 5.85 16.36 -9.54
CA LEU A 447 6.91 16.11 -10.52
C LEU A 447 6.70 16.95 -11.79
N ARG A 448 5.46 17.07 -12.29
CA ARG A 448 5.17 17.99 -13.40
C ARG A 448 5.43 19.45 -13.05
N LEU A 449 5.03 19.89 -11.85
CA LEU A 449 5.27 21.25 -11.37
C LEU A 449 6.76 21.57 -11.18
N LEU A 450 7.59 20.55 -10.97
CA LEU A 450 9.05 20.64 -10.91
C LEU A 450 9.72 20.65 -12.30
N GLY A 451 8.97 20.37 -13.37
CA GLY A 451 9.48 20.37 -14.75
C GLY A 451 9.78 19.00 -15.34
N TYR A 452 9.44 17.91 -14.64
CA TYR A 452 9.59 16.55 -15.17
C TYR A 452 8.44 16.19 -16.12
N CYS A 453 8.78 15.56 -17.25
CA CYS A 453 7.82 14.89 -18.10
C CYS A 453 7.55 13.48 -17.53
N LEU A 454 6.30 13.12 -17.31
CA LEU A 454 5.92 11.82 -16.77
C LEU A 454 5.45 10.89 -17.88
N VAL A 455 6.02 9.69 -17.94
CA VAL A 455 5.57 8.59 -18.79
C VAL A 455 5.17 7.42 -17.89
N GLN A 456 3.95 6.93 -18.02
CA GLN A 456 3.44 5.82 -17.21
C GLN A 456 3.41 4.54 -18.03
N VAL A 457 3.92 3.45 -17.46
CA VAL A 457 4.00 2.11 -18.06
C VAL A 457 3.23 1.12 -17.21
#